data_AF-A0A1H5DPB3-F1
#
_entry.id   AF-A0A1H5DPB3-F1
#
_cell.length_a   1.000
_cell.length_b   1.000
_cell.length_c   1.000
_cell.angle_alpha   90.00
_cell.angle_beta   90.00
_cell.angle_gamma   90.00
#
_symmetry.space_group_name_H-M   'P 1'
#
loop_
_entity.id
_entity.type
_entity.pdbx_description
1 polymer ?
#
loop_
_entity_poly.entity_id
_entity_poly.type
_entity_poly.pdbx_seq_one_letter_code
_entity_poly.pdbx_strand_id
1 'polypeptide(L)' 'MRLSSSAFPDGSAIPRRFTCDGEDLSPPLDWSESPPETRSFVAILVGVYER' A
#
# COMPACT_ATOMS: atom_id res chain seq x y z
N MET A 1 15.19 2.92 -0.96
CA MET A 1 13.99 2.29 -0.38
C MET A 1 12.81 2.66 -1.25
N ARG A 2 12.06 1.66 -1.66
CA ARG A 2 10.89 1.79 -2.53
C ARG A 2 9.76 0.90 -2.00
N LEU A 3 8.53 1.40 -2.12
CA LEU A 3 7.30 0.67 -1.84
C LEU A 3 6.48 0.60 -3.12
N SER A 4 5.93 -0.57 -3.44
CA SER A 4 5.05 -0.78 -4.60
C SER A 4 3.96 -1.79 -4.29
N SER A 5 2.92 -1.82 -5.13
CA SER A 5 1.90 -2.87 -5.13
C SER A 5 1.81 -3.49 -6.53
N SER A 6 1.73 -4.81 -6.61
CA SER A 6 1.40 -5.50 -7.87
C SER A 6 -0.05 -5.30 -8.29
N ALA A 7 -0.92 -4.82 -7.39
CA ALA A 7 -2.33 -4.64 -7.65
C ALA A 7 -2.67 -3.32 -8.37
N PHE A 8 -1.86 -2.27 -8.18
CA PHE A 8 -2.10 -0.94 -8.75
C PHE A 8 -0.82 -0.08 -8.76
N PRO A 9 -0.65 0.80 -9.76
CA PRO A 9 0.42 1.79 -9.77
C PRO A 9 0.28 2.87 -8.68
N ASP A 10 1.40 3.52 -8.35
CA ASP A 10 1.40 4.71 -7.50
C ASP A 10 0.53 5.84 -8.10
N GLY A 11 -0.19 6.56 -7.23
CA GLY A 11 -1.11 7.63 -7.62
C GLY A 11 -2.39 7.20 -8.35
N SER A 12 -2.59 5.89 -8.58
CA SER A 12 -3.82 5.37 -9.19
C SER A 12 -4.89 5.00 -8.16
N ALA A 13 -6.12 4.81 -8.63
CA ALA A 13 -7.22 4.38 -7.77
C ALA A 13 -6.98 2.95 -7.24
N ILE A 14 -7.24 2.74 -5.96
CA ILE A 14 -7.18 1.42 -5.32
C ILE A 14 -8.31 0.54 -5.90
N PRO A 15 -8.01 -0.68 -6.40
CA PRO A 15 -9.03 -1.59 -6.91
C PRO A 15 -10.06 -1.93 -5.83
N ARG A 16 -11.35 -1.95 -6.22
CA ARG A 16 -12.50 -2.13 -5.33
C ARG A 16 -12.37 -3.30 -4.34
N ARG A 17 -11.73 -4.41 -4.74
CA ARG A 17 -11.55 -5.57 -3.86
C ARG A 17 -10.73 -5.26 -2.58
N PHE A 18 -9.91 -4.22 -2.61
CA PHE A 18 -9.10 -3.76 -1.46
C PHE A 18 -9.71 -2.54 -0.75
N THR A 19 -10.99 -2.24 -0.99
CA THR A 19 -11.74 -1.19 -0.31
C THR A 19 -12.91 -1.79 0.45
N CYS A 20 -13.52 -1.00 1.33
CA CYS A 20 -14.71 -1.41 2.08
C CYS A 20 -15.95 -1.66 1.20
N ASP A 21 -15.96 -1.17 -0.05
CA ASP A 21 -17.02 -1.44 -1.03
C ASP A 21 -16.87 -2.82 -1.72
N GLY A 22 -15.77 -3.52 -1.46
CA GLY A 22 -15.45 -4.83 -2.01
C GLY A 22 -15.18 -5.87 -0.93
N GLU A 23 -14.10 -6.62 -1.08
CA GLU A 23 -13.73 -7.72 -0.18
C GLU A 23 -13.00 -7.24 1.08
N ASP A 24 -12.67 -5.93 1.16
CA ASP A 24 -11.94 -5.29 2.26
C ASP A 24 -10.60 -5.98 2.60
N LEU A 25 -9.94 -6.50 1.56
CA LEU A 25 -8.63 -7.15 1.71
C LEU A 25 -7.51 -6.10 1.71
N SER A 26 -6.45 -6.36 2.45
CA SER A 26 -5.23 -5.55 2.33
C SER A 26 -4.58 -5.76 0.95
N PRO A 27 -4.12 -4.70 0.27
CA PRO A 27 -3.43 -4.85 -0.99
C PRO A 27 -2.07 -5.52 -0.80
N PRO A 28 -1.56 -6.26 -1.79
CA PRO A 28 -0.20 -6.75 -1.76
C PRO A 28 0.74 -5.55 -1.79
N LEU A 29 1.74 -5.54 -0.92
CA LEU A 29 2.74 -4.50 -0.87
C LEU A 29 4.12 -5.16 -0.93
N ASP A 30 5.05 -4.50 -1.61
CA ASP A 30 6.40 -4.98 -1.87
C ASP A 30 7.40 -3.87 -1.52
N TRP A 31 8.39 -4.20 -0.69
CA TRP A 31 9.44 -3.30 -0.22
C TRP A 31 10.75 -3.72 -0.88
N SER A 32 11.50 -2.76 -1.39
CA SER A 32 12.82 -3.00 -1.93
C SER A 32 13.80 -1.89 -1.57
N GLU A 33 15.09 -2.16 -1.76
CA GLU A 33 16.17 -1.18 -1.57
C GLU A 33 16.21 -0.58 -0.15
N SER A 34 15.89 -1.38 0.87
CA SER A 34 16.04 -0.96 2.26
C SER A 34 17.52 -0.86 2.65
N PRO A 35 17.90 0.10 3.51
CA PRO A 35 19.26 0.15 4.06
C PRO A 35 19.66 -1.18 4.75
N PRO A 36 20.94 -1.59 4.70
CA PRO A 36 21.39 -2.86 5.29
C PRO A 36 21.08 -3.03 6.78
N GLU A 37 21.07 -1.93 7.54
CA GLU A 37 20.83 -1.93 9.00
C GLU A 37 19.34 -1.88 9.38
N THR A 38 18.42 -2.05 8.42
CA THR A 38 16.98 -1.98 8.69
C THR A 38 16.53 -3.18 9.53
N ARG A 39 16.05 -2.92 10.75
CA ARG A 39 15.59 -3.98 11.67
C ARG A 39 14.10 -4.30 11.56
N SER A 40 13.30 -3.35 11.10
CA SER A 40 11.84 -3.45 11.06
C SER A 40 11.22 -2.41 10.15
N PHE A 41 10.03 -2.70 9.63
CA PHE A 41 9.19 -1.76 8.89
C PHE A 41 7.85 -1.56 9.60
N VAL A 42 7.22 -0.41 9.34
CA VAL A 42 5.83 -0.11 9.72
C VAL A 42 5.11 0.41 8.49
N ALA A 43 3.89 -0.04 8.26
CA ALA A 43 3.01 0.47 7.21
C ALA A 43 1.84 1.24 7.84
N ILE A 44 1.53 2.42 7.31
CA ILE A 44 0.41 3.25 7.74
C ILE A 44 -0.44 3.56 6.52
N LEU A 45 -1.72 3.19 6.57
CA LEU A 45 -2.70 3.52 5.55
C LEU A 45 -3.58 4.65 6.08
N VAL A 46 -3.67 5.75 5.32
CA VAL A 46 -4.48 6.92 5.69
C VAL A 46 -5.45 7.23 4.54
N GLY A 47 -6.74 7.16 4.83
CA GLY A 47 -7.78 7.63 3.92
C GLY A 47 -7.89 9.15 3.99
N VAL A 48 -7.76 9.82 2.85
CA VAL A 48 -8.03 11.26 2.73
C VAL A 48 -9.41 11.42 2.12
N TYR A 49 -10.37 11.87 2.93
CA TYR A 49 -11.72 12.18 2.45
C TYR A 49 -11.75 13.67 2.06
N GLU A 50 -11.91 13.94 0.77
CA GLU A 50 -12.26 15.29 0.31
C GLU A 50 -13.72 15.59 0.73
N ARG A 51 -13.97 16.78 1.28
CA ARG A 51 -15.33 17.23 1.61
C ARG A 51 -16.11 17.60 0.36
#